data_AF-A0A965QMF3-F1
#
_entry.id   AF-A0A965QMF3-F1
#
_cell.length_a   1.000
_cell.length_b   1.000
_cell.length_c   1.000
_cell.angle_alpha   90.00
_cell.angle_beta   90.00
_cell.angle_gamma   90.00
#
_symmetry.space_group_name_H-M   'P 1'
#
loop_
_entity.id
_entity.type
_entity.pdbx_description
1 polymer ?
#
loop_
_entity_poly.entity_id
_entity_poly.type
_entity_poly.pdbx_seq_one_letter_code
_entity_poly.pdbx_strand_id
1 'polypeptide(L)' 'EPTDEDLLEGRIYAETIRTIEKTPGGETLKAFYLDGMSVEEIAKQNREAVGTVTARLSRMRKKLRDILLKKISTWEEEAS' A
#
# COMPACT_ATOMS: atom_id res chain seq x y z
N GLU A 1 -17.78 -5.89 15.41
CA GLU A 1 -16.67 -6.82 15.10
C GLU A 1 -16.50 -6.85 13.58
N PRO A 2 -15.27 -6.99 13.05
CA PRO A 2 -15.07 -7.12 11.61
C PRO A 2 -15.67 -8.44 11.11
N THR A 3 -16.25 -8.41 9.90
CA THR A 3 -16.75 -9.60 9.22
C THR A 3 -15.62 -10.41 8.57
N ASP A 4 -15.88 -11.65 8.17
CA ASP A 4 -14.91 -12.46 7.42
C ASP A 4 -14.49 -11.78 6.10
N GLU A 5 -15.41 -11.04 5.48
CA GLU A 5 -15.15 -10.24 4.29
C GLU A 5 -14.19 -9.08 4.59
N ASP A 6 -14.42 -8.33 5.68
CA ASP A 6 -13.52 -7.26 6.12
C ASP A 6 -12.10 -7.79 6.41
N LEU A 7 -12.00 -8.97 7.02
CA LEU A 7 -10.71 -9.62 7.32
C LEU A 7 -9.99 -10.05 6.04
N LEU A 8 -10.73 -10.56 5.05
CA LEU A 8 -10.19 -10.96 3.76
C LEU A 8 -9.70 -9.74 2.96
N GLU A 9 -10.50 -8.67 2.89
CA GLU A 9 -10.12 -7.40 2.25
C GLU A 9 -8.86 -6.81 2.88
N GLY A 10 -8.84 -6.75 4.22
CA GLY A 10 -7.67 -6.28 4.97
C GLY A 10 -6.42 -7.10 4.68
N ARG A 11 -6.57 -8.43 4.54
CA ARG A 11 -5.46 -9.34 4.21
C ARG A 11 -4.95 -9.11 2.78
N ILE A 12 -5.82 -9.02 1.79
CA ILE A 12 -5.45 -8.74 0.39
C ILE A 12 -4.72 -7.41 0.29
N TYR A 13 -5.22 -6.39 0.99
CA TYR A 13 -4.61 -5.08 1.04
C TYR A 13 -3.19 -5.12 1.65
N ALA A 14 -3.04 -5.79 2.81
CA ALA A 14 -1.75 -5.93 3.47
C ALA A 14 -0.73 -6.74 2.65
N GLU A 15 -1.15 -7.86 2.03
CA GLU A 15 -0.29 -8.66 1.15
C GLU A 15 0.16 -7.88 -0.09
N THR A 16 -0.73 -7.04 -0.64
CA THR A 16 -0.39 -6.18 -1.79
C THR A 16 0.62 -5.11 -1.38
N ILE A 17 0.46 -4.49 -0.20
CA ILE A 17 1.46 -3.54 0.32
C ILE A 17 2.81 -4.22 0.52
N ARG A 18 2.86 -5.42 1.12
CA ARG A 18 4.11 -6.19 1.30
C ARG A 18 4.78 -6.57 -0.03
N THR A 19 4.00 -6.68 -1.10
CA THR A 19 4.54 -6.89 -2.46
C THR A 19 5.19 -5.61 -2.98
N ILE A 20 4.53 -4.46 -2.81
CA ILE A 20 5.03 -3.15 -3.25
C ILE A 20 6.25 -2.71 -2.44
N GLU A 21 6.30 -3.04 -1.15
CA GLU A 21 7.41 -2.77 -0.24
C GLU A 21 8.76 -3.21 -0.81
N LYS A 22 8.78 -4.32 -1.56
CA LYS A 22 9.99 -4.87 -2.20
C LYS A 22 10.47 -4.08 -3.42
N THR A 23 9.75 -3.03 -3.83
CA THR A 23 10.10 -2.16 -4.95
C THR A 23 10.67 -0.83 -4.46
N PRO A 24 11.50 -0.12 -5.25
CA PRO A 24 12.04 1.17 -4.84
C PRO A 24 10.96 2.18 -4.44
N GLY A 25 11.05 2.67 -3.20
CA GLY A 25 10.09 3.61 -2.62
C GLY A 25 8.87 2.96 -1.96
N GLY A 26 8.74 1.64 -2.04
CA GLY A 26 7.65 0.87 -1.47
C GLY A 26 7.69 0.80 0.05
N GLU A 27 8.87 0.90 0.66
CA GLU A 27 9.06 0.92 2.12
C GLU A 27 8.28 2.05 2.79
N THR A 28 8.13 3.16 2.08
CA THR A 28 7.35 4.32 2.54
C THR A 28 5.84 4.01 2.60
N LEU A 29 5.33 3.17 1.69
CA LEU A 29 3.93 2.77 1.69
C LEU A 29 3.62 1.84 2.88
N LYS A 30 4.53 0.91 3.18
CA LYS A 30 4.45 0.01 4.34
C LYS A 30 4.52 0.78 5.65
N ALA A 31 5.46 1.72 5.78
CA ALA A 31 5.58 2.58 6.96
C ALA A 31 4.28 3.37 7.24
N PHE A 32 3.65 3.90 6.20
CA PHE A 32 2.40 4.66 6.35
C PHE A 32 1.19 3.78 6.68
N TYR A 33 0.97 2.69 5.93
CA TYR A 33 -0.27 1.91 6.05
C TYR A 33 -0.21 0.75 7.06
N LEU A 34 0.95 0.11 7.23
CA LEU A 34 1.08 -1.05 8.11
C LEU A 34 1.73 -0.70 9.45
N ASP A 35 2.70 0.22 9.46
CA ASP A 35 3.36 0.65 10.69
C ASP A 35 2.66 1.85 11.36
N GLY A 36 1.71 2.49 10.66
CA GLY A 36 0.92 3.61 11.19
C GLY A 36 1.70 4.91 11.35
N MET A 37 2.84 5.05 10.69
CA MET A 37 3.67 6.26 10.78
C MET A 37 3.07 7.44 10.00
N SER A 38 3.22 8.65 10.53
CA SER A 38 2.91 9.87 9.80
C SER A 38 3.95 10.18 8.72
N VAL A 39 3.60 11.06 7.77
CA VAL A 39 4.52 11.50 6.72
C VAL A 39 5.74 12.21 7.33
N GLU A 40 5.53 13.00 8.37
CA GLU A 40 6.57 13.70 9.12
C GLU A 40 7.51 12.74 9.84
N GLU A 41 6.97 11.69 10.47
CA GLU A 41 7.78 10.65 11.13
C GLU A 41 8.65 9.90 10.12
N ILE A 42 8.09 9.54 8.96
CA ILE A 42 8.84 8.89 7.89
C ILE A 42 9.93 9.82 7.33
N ALA A 43 9.59 11.09 7.09
CA ALA A 43 10.54 12.09 6.61
C ALA A 43 11.70 12.27 7.60
N LYS A 44 11.40 12.36 8.89
CA LYS A 44 12.38 12.44 9.97
C LYS A 44 13.27 11.20 10.04
N GLN A 45 12.68 10.01 10.00
CA GLN A 45 13.41 8.73 10.04
C GLN A 45 14.37 8.60 8.86
N ASN A 46 13.93 8.96 7.65
CA ASN A 46 14.70 8.81 6.43
C ASN A 46 15.65 10.00 6.17
N ARG A 47 15.57 11.06 6.98
CA ARG A 47 16.31 12.32 6.78
C ARG A 47 16.03 12.95 5.42
N GLU A 48 14.77 12.93 5.00
CA GLU A 48 14.30 13.50 3.74
C GLU A 48 13.30 14.63 3.97
N ALA A 49 13.06 15.45 2.93
CA ALA A 49 11.99 16.44 2.96
C ALA A 49 10.60 15.77 2.96
N VAL A 50 9.66 16.32 3.71
CA VAL A 50 8.24 15.86 3.73
C VAL A 50 7.66 15.77 2.32
N GLY A 51 7.94 16.76 1.47
CA GLY A 51 7.49 16.75 0.07
C GLY A 51 7.99 15.54 -0.74
N THR A 52 9.21 15.05 -0.46
CA THR A 52 9.76 13.85 -1.10
C THR A 52 8.99 12.61 -0.71
N VAL A 53 8.68 12.47 0.59
CA VAL A 53 7.87 11.36 1.12
C VAL A 53 6.46 11.41 0.55
N THR A 54 5.81 12.58 0.52
CA THR A 54 4.48 12.75 -0.07
C THR A 54 4.44 12.37 -1.54
N ALA A 55 5.43 12.81 -2.33
CA ALA A 55 5.51 12.47 -3.75
C ALA A 55 5.74 10.97 -3.96
N ARG A 56 6.56 10.34 -3.12
CA ARG A 56 6.81 8.89 -3.14
C ARG A 56 5.54 8.11 -2.77
N LEU A 57 4.83 8.51 -1.71
CA LEU A 57 3.55 7.92 -1.32
C LEU A 57 2.52 8.00 -2.42
N SER A 58 2.39 9.16 -3.09
CA SER A 58 1.46 9.32 -4.21
C SER A 58 1.72 8.32 -5.34
N ARG A 59 2.99 8.13 -5.73
CA ARG A 59 3.38 7.13 -6.73
C ARG A 59 3.08 5.70 -6.27
N MET A 60 3.34 5.37 -5.00
CA MET A 60 3.11 4.03 -4.48
C MET A 60 1.62 3.73 -4.31
N ARG A 61 0.79 4.71 -3.92
CA ARG A 61 -0.68 4.57 -3.88
C ARG A 61 -1.27 4.29 -5.26
N LYS A 62 -0.73 4.93 -6.31
CA LYS A 62 -1.11 4.61 -7.69
C LYS A 62 -0.81 3.15 -8.03
N LYS A 63 0.42 2.68 -7.76
CA LYS A 63 0.79 1.27 -7.97
C LYS A 63 -0.11 0.30 -7.19
N LEU A 64 -0.42 0.63 -5.94
CA LEU A 64 -1.33 -0.17 -5.10
C LEU A 64 -2.70 -0.31 -5.75
N ARG A 65 -3.29 0.81 -6.17
CA ARG A 65 -4.57 0.82 -6.89
C ARG A 65 -4.50 -0.02 -8.16
N ASP A 66 -3.47 0.16 -8.98
CA ASP A 66 -3.33 -0.55 -10.26
C ASP A 66 -3.23 -2.07 -10.06
N ILE A 67 -2.51 -2.52 -9.02
CA ILE A 67 -2.40 -3.96 -8.70
C ILE A 67 -3.72 -4.52 -8.15
N LEU A 68 -4.41 -3.78 -7.28
CA LEU A 68 -5.70 -4.21 -6.72
C LEU A 68 -6.76 -4.32 -7.82
N LEU A 69 -6.86 -3.32 -8.71
CA LEU A 69 -7.78 -3.36 -9.84
C LEU A 69 -7.49 -4.55 -10.77
N LYS A 70 -6.21 -4.85 -11.03
CA LYS A 70 -5.84 -6.02 -11.83
C LYS A 70 -6.28 -7.33 -11.17
N LYS A 71 -6.09 -7.47 -9.84
CA LYS A 71 -6.53 -8.66 -9.10
C LYS A 71 -8.04 -8.84 -9.17
N ILE A 72 -8.81 -7.77 -8.98
CA ILE A 72 -10.28 -7.80 -9.08
C ILE A 72 -10.71 -8.25 -10.48
N SER A 73 -10.14 -7.64 -11.52
CA SER A 73 -10.46 -8.00 -12.92
C SER A 73 -10.14 -9.47 -13.23
N THR A 74 -9.04 -10.02 -12.71
CA THR A 74 -8.71 -11.44 -12.90
C THR A 74 -9.72 -12.37 -12.21
N TRP A 75 -10.21 -12.00 -11.03
CA TRP A 75 -11.22 -12.81 -10.33
C TRP A 75 -12.58 -12.77 -11.02
N GLU A 76 -12.95 -11.64 -11.63
CA GLU A 76 -14.18 -11.53 -12.43
C GLU A 76 -14.13 -12.42 -13.69
N GLU A 77 -12.95 -12.54 -14.31
CA GLU A 77 -12.72 -13.41 -15.47
C GLU A 77 -12.73 -14.90 -15.09
N GLU A 78 -12.12 -15.28 -13.96
CA GLU A 78 -12.09 -16.68 -13.48
C GLU A 78 -13.44 -17.18 -12.94
N ALA A 79 -14.34 -16.27 -12.58
CA ALA A 79 -15.68 -16.57 -12.07
C ALA A 79 -16.77 -16.66 -13.16
N SER A 80 -16.45 -16.32 -14.42
CA SER A 80 -17.34 -16.43 -15.61
C SER A 80 -17.15 -17.74 -16.35
#